data_AF-A0A9X8DNA4-F1
#
_entry.id   AF-A0A9X8DNA4-F1
#
_cell.length_a   1.000
_cell.length_b   1.000
_cell.length_c   1.000
_cell.angle_alpha   90.00
_cell.angle_beta   90.00
_cell.angle_gamma   90.00
#
_symmetry.space_group_name_H-M   'P 1'
#
loop_
_entity.id
_entity.type
_entity.pdbx_description
1 polymer ?
#
loop_
_entity_poly.entity_id
_entity_poly.type
_entity_poly.pdbx_seq_one_letter_code
_entity_poly.pdbx_strand_id
1 'polypeptide(L)'
;SNRPDADFRLVPGDEIRLRLGGGSAMVYGKDWEGTGHVEITDGYCVDFVWKATSFDRMQSAMKTFAVDDTSLTGYLYHKLLGHEVEMQTFRTKGHAATGLSVPGLPELNPSQLLAVKGVLQQPLSLIQGPPGTGKVSAVST
;
A
#
# COMPACT_ATOMS: atom_id res chain seq x y z
N SER A 1 -6.84 -33.72 -0.36
CA SER A 1 -6.79 -32.46 -1.13
C SER A 1 -5.85 -31.53 -0.40
N ASN A 2 -4.61 -31.43 -0.87
CA ASN A 2 -3.49 -30.79 -0.19
C ASN A 2 -3.56 -29.29 -0.52
N ARG A 3 -4.12 -28.45 0.37
CA ARG A 3 -3.90 -27.00 0.25
C ARG A 3 -2.43 -26.77 0.61
N PRO A 4 -1.63 -26.10 -0.23
CA PRO A 4 -0.28 -25.74 0.16
C PRO A 4 -0.36 -24.94 1.46
N ASP A 5 0.56 -25.20 2.38
CA ASP A 5 0.76 -24.39 3.58
C ASP A 5 0.90 -22.94 3.13
N ALA A 6 -0.21 -22.21 3.18
CA ALA A 6 -0.19 -20.77 3.12
C ALA A 6 0.47 -20.38 4.43
N ASP A 7 1.77 -20.11 4.37
CA ASP A 7 2.51 -19.49 5.46
C ASP A 7 1.82 -18.15 5.76
N PHE A 8 0.82 -18.19 6.63
CA PHE A 8 0.17 -17.01 7.18
C PHE A 8 1.23 -16.33 8.05
N ARG A 9 2.04 -15.47 7.44
CA ARG A 9 3.03 -14.66 8.13
C ARG A 9 2.31 -13.59 8.92
N LEU A 10 2.05 -13.89 10.20
CA LEU A 10 1.54 -12.93 11.16
C LEU A 10 2.47 -11.72 11.23
N VAL A 11 1.87 -10.52 11.15
CA VAL A 11 2.55 -9.26 11.39
C VAL A 11 1.92 -8.54 12.58
N PRO A 12 2.68 -7.73 13.33
CA PRO A 12 2.10 -6.86 14.35
C PRO A 12 0.95 -6.03 13.77
N GLY A 13 -0.23 -6.14 14.39
CA GLY A 13 -1.46 -5.47 13.94
C GLY A 13 -2.50 -6.41 13.30
N ASP A 14 -2.15 -7.67 13.03
CA ASP A 14 -3.12 -8.68 12.59
C ASP A 14 -4.16 -8.99 13.66
N GLU A 15 -5.41 -9.19 13.23
CA GLU A 15 -6.49 -9.53 14.15
C GLU A 15 -6.61 -11.05 14.30
N ILE A 16 -6.62 -11.48 15.55
CA ILE A 16 -6.70 -12.88 15.95
C ILE A 16 -7.89 -13.04 16.88
N ARG A 17 -8.68 -14.08 16.66
CA ARG A 17 -9.76 -14.45 17.56
C ARG A 17 -9.33 -15.66 18.40
N LEU A 18 -9.40 -15.52 19.72
CA LEU A 18 -9.18 -16.60 20.68
C LEU A 18 -10.53 -17.13 21.16
N ARG A 19 -10.71 -18.44 21.15
CA ARG A 19 -11.92 -19.11 21.66
C ARG A 19 -11.56 -20.34 22.46
N LEU A 20 -12.38 -20.72 23.44
CA LEU A 20 -12.23 -22.02 24.09
C LEU A 20 -12.72 -23.12 23.14
N GLY A 21 -11.91 -24.15 22.91
CA GLY A 21 -12.23 -25.27 22.05
C GLY A 21 -13.42 -26.07 22.59
N GLY A 22 -14.21 -26.69 21.70
CA GLY A 22 -15.49 -27.31 22.06
C GLY A 22 -15.41 -28.40 23.14
N GLY A 23 -14.30 -29.14 23.23
CA GLY A 23 -14.07 -30.11 24.31
C GLY A 23 -13.89 -29.46 25.67
N SER A 24 -13.12 -28.37 25.73
CA SER A 24 -12.86 -27.64 26.97
C SER A 24 -14.04 -26.75 27.37
N ALA A 25 -14.79 -26.19 26.42
CA ALA A 25 -16.01 -25.44 26.70
C ALA A 25 -17.08 -26.28 27.44
N MET A 26 -17.19 -27.57 27.13
CA MET A 26 -18.07 -28.48 27.87
C MET A 26 -17.55 -28.82 29.28
N VAL A 27 -16.24 -28.86 29.48
CA VAL A 27 -15.61 -29.15 30.79
C VAL A 27 -15.73 -27.96 31.73
N TYR A 28 -15.54 -26.74 31.22
CA TYR A 28 -15.55 -25.51 32.03
C TYR A 28 -16.93 -24.80 32.06
N GLY A 29 -17.92 -25.30 31.31
CA GLY A 29 -19.33 -24.97 31.48
C GLY A 29 -19.76 -23.57 31.03
N LYS A 30 -18.92 -22.81 30.32
CA LYS A 30 -19.25 -21.48 29.81
C LYS A 30 -18.44 -21.13 28.57
N ASP A 31 -19.08 -20.50 27.58
CA ASP A 31 -18.37 -19.78 26.50
C ASP A 31 -17.59 -18.62 27.13
N TRP A 32 -16.27 -18.60 26.94
CA TRP A 32 -15.42 -17.58 27.54
C TRP A 32 -15.47 -16.27 26.74
N GLU A 33 -15.92 -15.21 27.40
CA GLU A 33 -15.79 -13.81 26.97
C GLU A 33 -15.43 -12.99 28.22
N GLY A 34 -14.20 -12.46 28.32
CA GLY A 34 -13.84 -11.61 29.45
C GLY A 34 -12.37 -11.20 29.54
N THR A 35 -12.12 -9.95 29.97
CA THR A 35 -10.80 -9.44 30.38
C THR A 35 -10.61 -9.63 31.89
N GLY A 36 -9.62 -10.42 32.31
CA GLY A 36 -9.34 -10.72 33.73
C GLY A 36 -8.31 -11.86 33.92
N HIS A 37 -8.11 -12.31 35.17
CA HIS A 37 -7.20 -13.41 35.52
C HIS A 37 -7.76 -14.74 34.98
N VAL A 38 -7.03 -15.38 34.08
CA VAL A 38 -7.47 -16.61 33.42
C VAL A 38 -6.96 -17.81 34.22
N GLU A 39 -7.86 -18.64 34.76
CA GLU A 39 -7.51 -19.89 35.48
C GLU A 39 -7.39 -21.11 34.54
N ILE A 40 -7.83 -20.98 33.29
CA ILE A 40 -7.77 -22.03 32.25
C ILE A 40 -6.57 -21.75 31.34
N THR A 41 -5.59 -22.66 31.27
CA THR A 41 -4.33 -22.45 30.53
C THR A 41 -4.21 -23.27 29.24
N ASP A 42 -5.15 -24.17 28.98
CA ASP A 42 -5.16 -25.07 27.82
C ASP A 42 -6.53 -25.15 27.14
N GLY A 43 -6.58 -25.81 25.97
CA GLY A 43 -7.83 -26.04 25.26
C GLY A 43 -8.36 -24.87 24.42
N TYR A 44 -7.59 -23.80 24.24
CA TYR A 44 -7.96 -22.68 23.36
C TYR A 44 -7.70 -22.99 21.88
N CYS A 45 -8.53 -22.42 21.03
CA CYS A 45 -8.37 -22.37 19.58
C CYS A 45 -8.10 -20.93 19.14
N VAL A 46 -7.26 -20.80 18.11
CA VAL A 46 -6.87 -19.53 17.51
C VAL A 46 -7.40 -19.50 16.09
N ASP A 47 -8.21 -18.50 15.76
CA ASP A 47 -8.71 -18.28 14.41
C ASP A 47 -8.13 -16.98 13.82
N PHE A 48 -7.68 -17.05 12.57
CA PHE A 48 -7.29 -15.87 11.81
C PHE A 48 -8.54 -15.13 11.32
N VAL A 49 -8.62 -13.82 11.60
CA VAL A 49 -9.72 -12.99 11.11
C VAL A 49 -9.32 -12.38 9.78
N TRP A 50 -9.88 -12.91 8.68
CA TRP A 50 -9.71 -12.29 7.38
C TRP A 50 -10.45 -10.95 7.32
N LYS A 51 -9.77 -9.90 6.87
CA LYS A 51 -10.36 -8.57 6.66
C LYS A 51 -10.41 -8.23 5.18
N ALA A 52 -11.61 -7.87 4.71
CA ALA A 52 -11.84 -7.42 3.34
C ALA A 52 -11.27 -6.01 3.06
N THR A 53 -10.78 -5.28 4.07
CA THR A 53 -10.47 -3.85 3.99
C THR A 53 -9.65 -3.45 2.77
N SER A 54 -8.59 -4.17 2.43
CA SER A 54 -7.77 -3.86 1.24
C SER A 54 -8.56 -4.06 -0.06
N PHE A 55 -9.36 -5.12 -0.13
CA PHE A 55 -10.23 -5.40 -1.26
C PHE A 55 -11.34 -4.34 -1.39
N ASP A 56 -12.01 -4.00 -0.30
CA ASP A 56 -13.07 -2.98 -0.28
C ASP A 56 -12.54 -1.61 -0.71
N ARG A 57 -11.32 -1.24 -0.27
CA ARG A 57 -10.66 0.00 -0.71
C ARG A 57 -10.34 -0.02 -2.20
N MET A 58 -9.87 -1.13 -2.75
CA MET A 58 -9.61 -1.27 -4.19
C MET A 58 -10.91 -1.18 -5.00
N GLN A 59 -11.96 -1.89 -4.59
CA GLN A 59 -13.27 -1.84 -5.25
C GLN A 59 -13.89 -0.44 -5.19
N SER A 60 -13.76 0.23 -4.04
CA SER A 60 -14.19 1.62 -3.89
C SER A 60 -13.43 2.56 -4.82
N ALA A 61 -12.10 2.44 -4.91
CA ALA A 61 -11.29 3.24 -5.82
C ALA A 61 -11.68 3.01 -7.30
N MET A 62 -11.93 1.77 -7.71
CA MET A 62 -12.41 1.45 -9.06
C MET A 62 -13.79 2.04 -9.34
N LYS A 63 -14.69 2.01 -8.36
CA LYS A 63 -16.01 2.63 -8.49
C LYS A 63 -15.91 4.14 -8.64
N THR A 64 -15.07 4.79 -7.83
CA THR A 64 -14.80 6.23 -7.94
C THR A 64 -14.23 6.57 -9.32
N PHE A 65 -13.23 5.82 -9.80
CA PHE A 65 -12.66 6.01 -11.13
C PHE A 65 -13.69 5.88 -12.27
N ALA A 66 -14.68 4.99 -12.12
CA ALA A 66 -15.68 4.73 -13.15
C ALA A 66 -16.87 5.71 -13.13
N VAL A 67 -17.20 6.30 -11.97
CA VAL A 67 -18.46 7.05 -11.77
C VAL A 67 -18.22 8.54 -11.51
N ASP A 68 -17.07 8.92 -10.96
CA ASP A 68 -16.73 10.30 -10.65
C ASP A 68 -15.77 10.87 -11.70
N ASP A 69 -16.32 11.65 -12.63
CA ASP A 69 -15.57 12.32 -13.70
C ASP A 69 -14.56 13.36 -13.18
N THR A 70 -14.60 13.70 -11.88
CA THR A 70 -13.64 14.61 -11.23
C THR A 70 -12.53 13.89 -10.45
N SER A 71 -12.57 12.56 -10.40
CA SER A 71 -11.58 11.74 -9.67
C SER A 71 -10.17 11.84 -10.22
N LEU A 72 -10.02 12.18 -11.51
CA LEU A 72 -8.75 12.41 -12.20
C LEU A 72 -8.87 13.56 -13.20
N THR A 73 -7.73 14.11 -13.61
CA THR A 73 -7.70 14.98 -14.79
C THR A 73 -8.00 14.17 -16.05
N GLY A 74 -8.62 14.79 -17.06
CA GLY A 74 -8.93 14.12 -18.32
C GLY A 74 -7.72 13.49 -19.01
N TYR A 75 -6.54 14.12 -18.91
CA TYR A 75 -5.28 13.55 -19.41
C TYR A 75 -4.95 12.21 -18.73
N LEU A 76 -5.00 12.15 -17.40
CA LEU A 76 -4.69 10.94 -16.64
C LEU A 76 -5.72 9.84 -16.89
N TYR A 77 -7.01 10.20 -16.94
CA TYR A 77 -8.09 9.28 -17.26
C TYR A 77 -7.85 8.56 -18.60
N HIS A 78 -7.64 9.32 -19.67
CA HIS A 78 -7.43 8.75 -21.00
C HIS A 78 -6.11 7.98 -21.12
N LYS A 79 -5.02 8.43 -20.47
CA LYS A 79 -3.76 7.68 -20.46
C LYS A 79 -3.89 6.34 -19.73
N LEU A 80 -4.63 6.27 -18.62
CA LEU A 80 -4.84 5.01 -17.89
C LEU A 80 -5.70 4.02 -18.67
N LEU A 81 -6.66 4.50 -19.48
CA LEU A 81 -7.45 3.67 -20.38
C LEU A 81 -6.71 3.24 -21.67
N GLY A 82 -5.47 3.70 -21.87
CA GLY A 82 -4.69 3.39 -23.07
C GLY A 82 -5.14 4.14 -24.32
N HIS A 83 -5.92 5.21 -24.17
CA HIS A 83 -6.27 6.07 -25.30
C HIS A 83 -5.04 6.87 -25.76
N GLU A 84 -4.99 7.18 -27.05
CA GLU A 84 -3.98 8.07 -27.59
C GLU A 84 -4.30 9.51 -27.20
N VAL A 85 -3.35 10.18 -26.55
CA VAL A 85 -3.50 11.55 -26.02
C VAL A 85 -2.17 12.27 -26.26
N GLU A 86 -2.24 13.50 -26.75
CA GLU A 86 -1.08 14.35 -26.92
C GLU A 86 -0.35 14.57 -25.59
N MET A 87 0.97 14.43 -25.61
CA MET A 87 1.78 14.57 -24.41
C MET A 87 1.73 16.01 -23.89
N GLN A 88 1.16 16.19 -22.70
CA GLN A 88 1.12 17.47 -22.03
C GLN A 88 2.42 17.69 -21.24
N THR A 89 2.93 18.92 -21.26
CA THR A 89 4.08 19.33 -20.45
C THR A 89 3.74 20.53 -19.60
N PHE A 90 4.30 20.59 -18.40
CA PHE A 90 4.17 21.73 -17.52
C PHE A 90 5.31 22.72 -17.76
N ARG A 91 4.96 24.01 -17.85
CA ARG A 91 5.96 25.08 -17.82
C ARG A 91 6.40 25.31 -16.37
N THR A 92 7.48 24.66 -15.98
CA THR A 92 8.12 24.93 -14.69
C THR A 92 8.98 26.19 -14.79
N LYS A 93 8.47 27.31 -14.27
CA LYS A 93 9.29 28.51 -14.04
C LYS A 93 10.24 28.21 -12.86
N GLY A 94 11.55 28.25 -13.09
CA GLY A 94 12.55 28.39 -12.01
C GLY A 94 13.31 27.14 -11.53
N HIS A 95 12.84 25.91 -11.77
CA HIS A 95 13.48 24.71 -11.17
C HIS A 95 14.55 24.03 -12.05
N ALA A 96 14.71 24.48 -13.29
CA ALA A 96 15.65 23.87 -14.24
C ALA A 96 17.11 24.35 -14.06
N ALA A 97 17.35 25.46 -13.37
CA ALA A 97 18.59 26.24 -13.49
C ALA A 97 19.61 26.09 -12.34
N THR A 98 19.21 25.61 -11.16
CA THR A 98 20.11 25.45 -10.01
C THR A 98 19.86 24.09 -9.37
N GLY A 99 20.94 23.37 -9.03
CA GLY A 99 20.90 21.97 -8.60
C GLY A 99 19.76 21.67 -7.62
N LEU A 100 19.01 20.60 -7.91
CA LEU A 100 17.92 20.08 -7.08
C LEU A 100 18.52 19.42 -5.82
N SER A 101 19.19 20.23 -5.01
CA SER A 101 19.78 19.81 -3.74
C SER A 101 18.84 20.21 -2.62
N VAL A 102 18.38 19.22 -1.86
CA VAL A 102 17.51 19.42 -0.71
C VAL A 102 18.35 19.29 0.56
N PRO A 103 18.31 20.27 1.49
CA PRO A 103 19.07 20.21 2.72
C PRO A 103 18.80 18.92 3.51
N GLY A 104 19.87 18.22 3.92
CA GLY A 104 19.78 16.97 4.69
C GLY A 104 19.59 15.71 3.86
N LEU A 105 19.51 15.82 2.52
CA LEU A 105 19.52 14.68 1.60
C LEU A 105 20.87 14.56 0.87
N PRO A 106 21.32 13.34 0.53
CA PRO A 106 22.48 13.15 -0.33
C PRO A 106 22.29 13.83 -1.69
N GLU A 107 23.37 14.31 -2.29
CA GLU A 107 23.31 14.85 -3.65
C GLU A 107 22.84 13.79 -4.64
N LEU A 108 21.94 14.20 -5.54
CA LEU A 108 21.44 13.33 -6.59
C LEU A 108 22.53 13.04 -7.61
N ASN A 109 22.66 11.77 -7.98
CA ASN A 109 23.48 11.39 -9.11
C ASN A 109 22.84 11.88 -10.43
N PRO A 110 23.57 11.89 -11.57
CA PRO A 110 23.05 12.41 -12.84
C PRO A 110 21.75 11.74 -13.30
N SER A 111 21.59 10.43 -13.09
CA SER A 111 20.37 9.70 -13.49
C SER A 111 19.15 10.10 -12.65
N GLN A 112 19.34 10.31 -11.35
CA GLN A 112 18.30 10.76 -10.44
C GLN A 112 17.91 12.21 -10.74
N LEU A 113 18.89 13.08 -11.00
CA LEU A 113 18.64 14.47 -11.39
C LEU A 113 17.81 14.55 -12.68
N LEU A 114 18.12 13.72 -13.68
CA LEU A 114 17.34 13.64 -14.91
C LEU A 114 15.91 13.13 -14.66
N ALA A 115 15.76 12.12 -13.80
CA ALA A 115 14.44 11.59 -13.44
C ALA A 115 13.57 12.68 -12.77
N VAL A 116 14.11 13.39 -11.78
CA VAL A 116 13.38 14.48 -11.09
C VAL A 116 13.02 15.61 -12.06
N LYS A 117 13.97 16.04 -12.91
CA LYS A 117 13.69 17.06 -13.93
C LYS A 117 12.58 16.64 -14.89
N GLY A 118 12.56 15.37 -15.32
CA GLY A 118 11.51 14.84 -16.20
C GLY A 118 10.14 14.83 -15.52
N VAL A 119 10.07 14.37 -14.27
CA VAL A 119 8.82 14.30 -13.49
C VAL A 119 8.20 15.67 -13.27
N LEU A 120 9.02 16.69 -12.98
CA LEU A 120 8.52 18.06 -12.80
C LEU A 120 7.89 18.65 -14.07
N GLN A 121 8.20 18.12 -15.25
CA GLN A 121 7.72 18.63 -16.53
C GLN A 121 6.55 17.84 -17.10
N GLN A 122 6.17 16.71 -16.49
CA GLN A 122 5.18 15.79 -17.05
C GLN A 122 4.04 15.52 -16.05
N PRO A 123 2.77 15.43 -16.51
CA PRO A 123 1.63 15.04 -15.67
C PRO A 123 1.66 13.59 -15.20
N LEU A 124 2.42 12.73 -15.88
CA LEU A 124 2.57 11.31 -15.55
C LEU A 124 3.97 10.87 -15.93
N SER A 125 4.69 10.26 -14.97
CA SER A 125 6.04 9.73 -15.17
C SER A 125 6.20 8.38 -14.47
N LEU A 126 7.04 7.53 -15.05
CA LEU A 126 7.41 6.24 -14.47
C LEU A 126 8.91 6.24 -14.15
N ILE A 127 9.25 6.14 -12.88
CA ILE A 127 10.66 6.04 -12.43
C ILE A 127 11.00 4.57 -12.19
N GLN A 128 12.01 4.08 -12.91
CA GLN A 128 12.54 2.73 -12.75
C GLN A 128 14.00 2.76 -12.32
N GLY A 129 14.45 1.65 -11.73
CA GLY A 129 15.76 1.55 -11.10
C GLY A 129 16.01 0.13 -10.58
N PRO A 130 17.17 -0.46 -10.82
CA PRO A 130 17.59 -1.71 -10.18
C PRO A 130 17.61 -1.60 -8.64
N PRO A 131 17.66 -2.73 -7.92
CA PRO A 131 17.91 -2.72 -6.48
C PRO A 131 19.16 -1.90 -6.14
N GLY A 132 19.08 -1.00 -5.15
CA GLY A 132 20.20 -0.16 -4.71
C GLY A 132 20.40 1.17 -5.46
N THR A 133 19.62 1.50 -6.49
CA THR A 133 19.80 2.78 -7.24
C THR A 133 19.13 4.00 -6.63
N GLY A 134 18.80 3.95 -5.33
CA GLY A 134 18.28 5.10 -4.59
C GLY A 134 16.95 5.66 -5.13
N LYS A 135 16.01 4.80 -5.57
CA LYS A 135 14.66 5.25 -6.02
C LYS A 135 13.99 6.13 -4.97
N VAL A 136 14.10 5.76 -3.70
CA VAL A 136 13.52 6.52 -2.59
C VAL A 136 14.11 7.92 -2.50
N SER A 137 15.44 8.05 -2.60
CA SER A 137 16.12 9.35 -2.62
C SER A 137 15.66 10.24 -3.78
N ALA A 138 15.38 9.66 -4.96
CA ALA A 138 14.83 10.40 -6.10
C ALA A 138 13.37 10.82 -5.92
N VAL A 139 12.57 10.09 -5.12
CA VAL A 139 11.17 10.43 -4.82
C VAL A 139 11.05 11.45 -3.68
N SER A 140 12.01 11.45 -2.74
CA SER A 140 12.02 12.36 -1.59
C SER A 140 12.57 13.75 -1.90
N THR A 141 13.17 13.94 -3.08
CA THR A 141 13.75 15.21 -3.54
C THR A 141 12.74 15.98 -4.37
#